data_AF-I1QFF3-F1
#
_entry.id   AF-I1QFF3-F1
#
_cell.length_a   1.000
_cell.length_b   1.000
_cell.length_c   1.000
_cell.angle_alpha   90.00
_cell.angle_beta   90.00
_cell.angle_gamma   90.00
#
_symmetry.space_group_name_H-M   'P 1'
#
loop_
_entity.id
_entity.type
_entity.pdbx_description
1 polymer ?
#
loop_
_entity_poly.entity_id
_entity_poly.type
_entity_poly.pdbx_seq_one_letter_code
_entity_poly.pdbx_strand_id
1 'polypeptide(L)'
;FSPHYNVILALPLAVLYPQSGGNMHCFTSVKSCAVLDVIAPPYSESSGRVCTYFHDYPFSSFSAGQAKVVHGPDNYAWLEALNVPVNINMRPGMYTGPTIQEHLP
;
A
#
# COMPACT_ATOMS: atom_id res chain seq x y z
N PHE A 1 8.60 7.15 -4.09
CA PHE A 1 9.18 5.95 -3.44
C PHE A 1 8.26 4.78 -3.77
N SER A 2 8.26 4.39 -5.05
CA SER A 2 7.61 3.16 -5.49
C SER A 2 8.77 2.23 -5.78
N PRO A 3 9.11 1.28 -4.88
CA PRO A 3 9.97 0.23 -5.34
C PRO A 3 9.16 -0.49 -6.42
N HIS A 4 9.56 -0.35 -7.67
CA HIS A 4 9.01 -1.11 -8.79
C HIS A 4 9.44 -2.57 -8.62
N TYR A 5 8.99 -3.21 -7.56
CA TYR A 5 8.97 -4.64 -7.47
C TYR A 5 7.87 -5.06 -8.44
N ASN A 6 8.28 -5.48 -9.63
CA ASN A 6 7.46 -6.37 -10.41
C ASN A 6 7.22 -7.59 -9.51
N VAL A 7 6.04 -7.70 -8.91
CA VAL A 7 5.65 -8.89 -8.14
C VAL A 7 5.36 -9.98 -9.18
N ILE A 8 6.44 -10.56 -9.70
CA ILE A 8 6.42 -11.75 -10.51
C ILE A 8 6.40 -12.90 -9.52
N LEU A 9 5.25 -13.58 -9.51
CA LEU A 9 4.93 -14.86 -8.87
C LEU A 9 6.15 -15.57 -8.23
N ALA A 10 6.09 -15.76 -6.90
CA ALA A 10 7.00 -16.52 -6.03
C ALA A 10 8.23 -15.79 -5.44
N LEU A 11 8.04 -14.64 -4.79
CA LEU A 11 9.01 -14.04 -3.87
C LEU A 11 8.41 -13.96 -2.46
N PRO A 12 9.22 -13.90 -1.38
CA PRO A 12 8.77 -14.17 -0.01
C PRO A 12 7.59 -13.29 0.40
N LEU A 13 6.74 -13.83 1.27
CA LEU A 13 5.64 -13.09 1.89
C LEU A 13 6.17 -11.73 2.38
N ALA A 14 5.66 -10.65 1.79
CA ALA A 14 5.97 -9.31 2.24
C ALA A 14 5.21 -9.05 3.54
N VAL A 15 5.92 -8.59 4.57
CA VAL A 15 5.33 -8.21 5.85
C VAL A 15 5.56 -6.73 6.08
N LEU A 16 4.46 -6.00 6.30
CA LEU A 16 4.45 -4.57 6.54
C LEU A 16 4.05 -4.32 7.99
N TYR A 17 4.67 -3.32 8.62
CA TYR A 17 4.36 -2.89 9.98
C TYR A 17 3.89 -1.43 9.96
N PRO A 18 3.19 -0.94 11.01
CA PRO A 18 2.65 0.42 11.02
C PRO A 18 3.65 1.54 10.71
N GLN A 19 4.94 1.34 11.02
CA GLN A 19 6.00 2.35 10.81
C GLN A 19 7.25 1.78 10.12
N SER A 20 7.21 0.58 9.55
CA SER A 20 8.36 -0.03 8.87
C SER A 20 7.92 -1.07 7.84
N GLY A 21 8.86 -1.56 7.03
CA GLY A 21 8.59 -2.60 6.02
C GLY A 21 7.86 -2.11 4.77
N GLY A 22 7.45 -0.85 4.69
CA GLY A 22 6.74 -0.29 3.53
C GLY A 22 5.23 -0.19 3.73
N ASN A 23 4.77 0.34 4.89
CA ASN A 23 3.35 0.54 5.19
C ASN A 23 2.58 1.29 4.08
N MET A 24 3.27 2.13 3.31
CA MET A 24 2.75 2.77 2.10
C MET A 24 3.29 2.03 0.87
N HIS A 25 2.40 1.49 0.06
CA HIS A 25 2.76 0.72 -1.13
C HIS A 25 1.70 0.87 -2.23
N CYS A 26 2.09 0.57 -3.47
CA CYS A 26 1.22 0.58 -4.64
C CYS A 26 1.40 -0.73 -5.42
N PHE A 27 0.30 -1.39 -5.75
CA PHE A 27 0.32 -2.55 -6.65
C PHE A 27 0.00 -2.10 -8.07
N THR A 28 0.93 -2.38 -8.99
CA THR A 28 0.70 -2.22 -10.43
C THR A 28 0.80 -3.60 -11.08
N SER A 29 -0.34 -4.09 -11.55
CA SER A 29 -0.41 -5.33 -12.31
C SER A 29 0.14 -5.13 -13.73
N VAL A 30 1.14 -5.94 -14.13
CA VAL A 30 1.64 -5.98 -15.53
C VAL A 30 0.87 -7.03 -16.36
N LYS A 31 0.32 -8.05 -15.69
CA LYS A 31 -0.53 -9.11 -16.23
C LYS A 31 -1.54 -9.54 -15.16
N SER A 32 -2.58 -10.27 -15.55
CA SER A 32 -3.55 -10.86 -14.62
C SER A 32 -2.84 -11.51 -13.43
N CYS A 33 -3.16 -11.04 -12.23
CA CYS A 33 -2.54 -11.47 -10.99
C CYS A 33 -3.60 -11.59 -9.89
N ALA A 34 -3.29 -12.39 -8.88
CA ALA A 34 -4.06 -12.46 -7.64
C ALA A 34 -3.13 -12.10 -6.48
N VAL A 35 -3.64 -11.31 -5.54
CA VAL A 35 -2.95 -10.96 -4.30
C VAL A 35 -3.80 -11.47 -3.15
N LEU A 36 -3.16 -12.13 -2.18
CA LEU A 36 -3.79 -12.55 -0.94
C LEU A 36 -3.15 -11.77 0.21
N ASP A 37 -3.92 -10.88 0.81
CA ASP A 37 -3.48 -10.08 1.97
C ASP A 37 -4.14 -10.58 3.26
N VAL A 38 -3.34 -10.64 4.32
CA VAL A 38 -3.81 -10.82 5.70
C VAL A 38 -3.58 -9.51 6.44
N ILE A 39 -4.66 -8.84 6.81
CA ILE A 39 -4.61 -7.51 7.44
C ILE A 39 -4.99 -7.63 8.91
N ALA A 40 -4.06 -7.24 9.80
CA ALA A 40 -4.23 -7.35 11.24
C ALA A 40 -3.79 -6.07 11.99
N PRO A 41 -4.71 -5.32 12.63
CA PRO A 41 -6.18 -5.44 12.54
C PRO A 41 -6.72 -4.91 11.20
N PRO A 42 -7.92 -5.33 10.76
CA PRO A 42 -8.55 -4.79 9.55
C PRO A 42 -8.88 -3.30 9.70
N TYR A 43 -9.01 -2.61 8.57
CA TYR A 43 -9.50 -1.24 8.53
C TYR A 43 -10.87 -1.11 9.23
N SER A 44 -11.09 0.03 9.87
CA SER A 44 -12.30 0.33 10.63
C SER A 44 -12.38 1.83 10.85
N GLU A 45 -13.30 2.50 10.17
CA GLU A 45 -13.51 3.95 10.31
C GLU A 45 -13.90 4.33 11.74
N SER A 46 -14.74 3.52 12.39
CA SER A 46 -15.18 3.74 13.78
C SER A 46 -14.03 3.67 14.80
N SER A 47 -12.95 2.97 14.44
CA SER A 47 -11.73 2.88 15.25
C SER A 47 -10.61 3.80 14.73
N GLY A 48 -10.90 4.70 13.79
CA GLY A 48 -9.92 5.62 13.18
C GLY A 48 -8.93 4.96 12.21
N ARG A 49 -9.11 3.68 11.86
CA ARG A 49 -8.26 2.95 10.90
C ARG A 49 -8.84 3.10 9.50
N VAL A 50 -8.68 4.28 8.92
CA VAL A 50 -9.14 4.61 7.55
C VAL A 50 -8.04 4.28 6.55
N CYS A 51 -8.42 3.77 5.37
CA CYS A 51 -7.51 3.60 4.25
C CYS A 51 -7.38 4.93 3.48
N THR A 52 -6.24 5.60 3.61
CA THR A 52 -5.95 6.87 2.93
C THR A 52 -5.11 6.63 1.68
N TYR A 53 -5.50 7.22 0.57
CA TYR A 53 -4.77 7.17 -0.69
C TYR A 53 -3.88 8.39 -0.85
N PHE A 54 -2.72 8.20 -1.47
CA PHE A 54 -1.74 9.26 -1.68
C PHE A 54 -1.31 9.34 -3.13
N HIS A 55 -1.04 10.56 -3.59
CA HIS A 55 -0.25 10.80 -4.80
C HIS A 55 1.20 11.04 -4.39
N ASP A 56 2.16 10.37 -5.04
CA ASP A 56 3.58 10.59 -4.79
C ASP A 56 4.22 11.49 -5.85
N TYR A 57 5.03 12.44 -5.39
CA TYR A 57 5.83 13.31 -6.24
C TYR A 57 7.32 13.07 -5.97
N PRO A 58 8.18 13.14 -7.00
CA PRO A 58 9.63 13.16 -6.79
C PRO A 58 10.04 14.23 -5.77
N PHE A 59 11.04 13.96 -4.93
CA PHE A 59 11.49 14.89 -3.90
C PHE A 59 11.82 16.30 -4.46
N SER A 60 12.33 16.36 -5.70
CA SER A 60 12.67 17.58 -6.43
C SER A 60 11.47 18.43 -6.87
N SER A 61 10.24 17.93 -6.76
CA SER A 61 9.04 18.62 -7.25
C SER A 61 8.71 19.89 -6.45
N PHE A 62 9.17 19.96 -5.20
CA PHE A 62 8.95 21.10 -4.32
C PHE A 62 10.29 21.59 -3.79
N SER A 63 10.45 22.91 -3.68
CA SER A 63 11.61 23.52 -3.07
C SER A 63 11.53 23.26 -1.56
N ALA A 64 12.05 22.11 -1.13
CA ALA A 64 12.15 21.76 0.28
C ALA A 64 13.01 22.83 0.94
N GLY A 65 12.41 23.74 1.72
CA GLY A 65 13.14 24.75 2.46
C GLY A 65 14.22 24.08 3.32
N GLN A 66 15.47 24.15 2.87
CA GLN A 66 16.70 23.81 3.59
C GLN A 66 16.75 22.48 4.39
N ALA A 67 15.93 21.49 4.08
CA ALA A 67 16.02 20.20 4.74
C ALA A 67 17.29 19.47 4.24
N LYS A 68 18.30 19.34 5.10
CA LYS A 68 19.49 18.52 4.82
C LYS A 68 19.07 17.05 4.74
N VAL A 69 18.96 16.53 3.53
CA VAL A 69 18.63 15.12 3.29
C VAL A 69 19.90 14.28 3.49
N VAL A 70 19.89 13.40 4.49
CA VAL A 70 21.05 12.58 4.90
C VAL A 70 21.41 11.52 3.86
N HIS A 71 20.44 11.05 3.06
CA HIS A 71 20.61 9.93 2.12
C HIS A 71 20.44 10.31 0.64
N GLY A 72 20.51 11.61 0.31
CA GLY A 72 20.27 12.10 -1.05
C GLY A 72 18.78 12.14 -1.43
N PRO A 73 18.39 13.00 -2.39
CA PRO A 73 16.99 13.31 -2.71
C PRO A 73 16.22 12.12 -3.29
N ASP A 74 16.90 11.17 -3.96
CA ASP A 74 16.26 10.05 -4.68
C ASP A 74 15.62 9.01 -3.75
N ASN A 75 15.96 9.05 -2.46
CA ASN A 75 15.39 8.17 -1.42
C ASN A 75 14.16 8.78 -0.74
N TYR A 76 13.60 9.88 -1.26
CA TYR A 76 12.46 10.55 -0.66
C TYR A 76 11.41 10.88 -1.72
N ALA A 77 10.18 11.03 -1.28
CA ALA A 77 9.07 11.49 -2.10
C ALA A 77 8.14 12.35 -1.23
N TRP A 78 7.44 13.27 -1.88
CA TRP A 78 6.34 14.00 -1.25
C TRP A 78 5.06 13.23 -1.46
N LEU A 79 4.24 13.11 -0.40
CA LEU A 79 2.97 12.42 -0.46
C LEU A 79 1.84 13.41 -0.16
N GLU A 80 0.90 13.50 -1.08
CA GLU A 80 -0.31 14.30 -0.94
C GLU A 80 -1.51 13.37 -0.73
N ALA A 81 -2.23 13.57 0.37
CA ALA A 81 -3.44 12.78 0.66
C ALA A 81 -4.56 13.16 -0.31
N LEU A 82 -5.23 12.15 -0.86
CA LEU A 82 -6.34 12.33 -1.79
C LEU A 82 -7.67 12.23 -1.06
N ASN A 83 -8.56 13.19 -1.30
CA ASN A 83 -9.94 13.16 -0.78
C ASN A 83 -10.81 12.12 -1.51
N VAL A 84 -10.56 11.93 -2.81
CA VAL A 84 -11.24 10.92 -3.63
C VAL A 84 -10.17 10.12 -4.37
N PRO A 85 -10.09 8.80 -4.16
CA PRO A 85 -9.18 7.98 -4.93
C PRO A 85 -9.57 8.00 -6.41
N VAL A 86 -8.63 8.38 -7.27
CA VAL A 86 -8.83 8.40 -8.73
C VAL A 86 -8.62 6.99 -9.28
N ASN A 87 -9.47 6.55 -10.21
CA ASN A 87 -9.33 5.28 -10.95
C ASN A 87 -9.39 3.98 -10.11
N ILE A 88 -10.00 4.00 -8.92
CA ILE A 88 -10.20 2.78 -8.12
C ILE A 88 -11.55 2.16 -8.45
N ASN A 89 -11.52 0.96 -9.04
CA ASN A 89 -12.70 0.15 -9.31
C ASN A 89 -12.60 -1.18 -8.56
N MET A 90 -13.00 -1.18 -7.29
CA MET A 90 -13.11 -2.40 -6.49
C MET A 90 -14.54 -2.96 -6.58
N ARG A 91 -14.66 -4.24 -6.96
CA ARG A 91 -15.94 -4.94 -6.99
C ARG A 91 -15.89 -6.09 -5.97
N PRO A 92 -16.75 -6.07 -4.93
CA PRO A 92 -16.80 -7.18 -4.00
C PRO A 92 -17.31 -8.44 -4.71
N GLY A 93 -16.80 -9.59 -4.28
CA GLY A 93 -17.22 -10.90 -4.76
C GLY A 93 -17.48 -11.83 -3.59
N MET A 94 -18.31 -12.85 -3.82
CA MET A 94 -18.51 -13.93 -2.85
C MET A 94 -17.41 -14.96 -3.02
N TYR A 95 -16.82 -15.41 -1.91
CA TYR A 95 -15.84 -16.49 -1.93
C TYR A 95 -16.52 -17.82 -2.31
N THR A 96 -15.98 -18.50 -3.31
CA THR A 96 -16.52 -19.77 -3.84
C THR A 96 -15.51 -20.93 -3.74
N GLY A 97 -14.47 -20.77 -2.92
CA GLY A 97 -13.47 -21.82 -2.68
C GLY A 97 -13.90 -22.79 -1.57
N PRO A 98 -12.98 -23.64 -1.10
CA PRO A 98 -13.24 -24.58 0.00
C PRO A 98 -13.73 -23.90 1.28
N THR A 99 -14.67 -24.52 2.00
CA THR A 99 -15.22 -23.99 3.26
C THR A 99 -14.12 -23.62 4.25
N ILE A 100 -14.18 -22.38 4.74
CA ILE A 100 -13.32 -21.91 5.82
C ILE A 100 -13.99 -22.31 7.14
N GLN A 101 -13.30 -23.12 7.95
CA GLN A 101 -13.76 -23.44 9.30
C GLN A 101 -13.26 -22.36 10.26
N GLU A 102 -14.19 -21.64 10.89
CA GLU A 102 -13.86 -20.74 11.99
C GLU A 102 -13.63 -21.59 13.24
N HIS A 103 -12.41 -21.56 13.79
CA HIS A 103 -12.17 -22.06 15.13
C HIS A 103 -12.55 -20.95 16.10
N LEU A 104 -13.77 -21.03 16.63
CA LEU A 104 -14.20 -20.16 17.73
C LEU A 104 -13.35 -20.51 18.96
N PRO A 105 -12.69 -19.53 19.61
CA PRO A 105 -12.02 -19.75 20.89
C PRO A 105 -13.00 -20.08 22.02
#